data_AF-A0A9W7MEL6-F1
#
_entry.id   AF-A0A9W7MEL6-F1
#
_cell.length_a   1.000
_cell.length_b   1.000
_cell.length_c   1.000
_cell.angle_alpha   90.00
_cell.angle_beta   90.00
_cell.angle_gamma   90.00
#
_symmetry.space_group_name_H-M   'P 1'
#
loop_
_entity.id
_entity.type
_entity.pdbx_description
1 polymer ?
#
loop_
_entity_poly.entity_id
_entity_poly.type
_entity_poly.pdbx_seq_one_letter_code
_entity_poly.pdbx_strand_id
1 'polypeptide(L)'
;MEVDEDRSDFEKEEDEEDDSVSDLLRDRFRLSAISIAEYEAKRNGMEISQPIVACIADLAFKYIGQLAKDLELFAHHAGRKSVTMADVIVSAHRNEHLAASLRSFHDELKAKETQCERKRKKVPRKDDKAIDGIVSIPDL
;
A
#
# COMPACT_ATOMS: atom_id res chain seq x y z
N MET A 1 41.11 11.50 18.97
CA MET A 1 39.90 12.33 19.00
C MET A 1 38.75 11.35 19.04
N GLU A 2 38.37 10.97 20.24
CA GLU A 2 37.13 10.24 20.51
C GLU A 2 36.07 11.32 20.66
N VAL A 3 35.22 11.44 19.65
CA VAL A 3 34.00 12.23 19.72
C VAL A 3 32.91 11.18 19.50
N ASP A 4 31.88 11.21 20.37
CA ASP A 4 30.54 10.64 20.20
C ASP A 4 30.08 9.92 21.48
N GLU A 5 29.76 10.68 22.54
CA GLU A 5 29.05 10.11 23.70
C GLU A 5 27.88 10.96 24.24
N ASP A 6 27.55 12.11 23.63
CA ASP A 6 26.34 12.86 23.96
C ASP A 6 25.42 12.98 22.73
N ARG A 7 24.93 11.82 22.26
CA ARG A 7 23.67 11.78 21.53
C ARG A 7 22.59 12.15 22.53
N SER A 8 21.86 13.23 22.27
CA SER A 8 20.95 13.80 23.28
C SER A 8 19.88 12.78 23.69
N ASP A 9 19.41 12.84 24.94
CA ASP A 9 18.36 11.95 25.45
C ASP A 9 17.14 11.89 24.51
N PHE A 10 16.83 13.04 23.90
CA PHE A 10 15.79 13.20 22.89
C PHE A 10 16.05 12.42 21.59
N GLU A 11 17.29 12.42 21.07
CA GLU A 11 17.63 11.65 19.86
C GLU A 11 17.62 10.13 20.10
N LYS A 12 17.87 9.69 21.34
CA LYS A 12 17.77 8.27 21.73
C LYS A 12 16.31 7.84 21.83
N GLU A 13 15.45 8.67 22.44
CA GLU A 13 14.01 8.45 22.49
C GLU A 13 13.40 8.39 21.07
N GLU A 14 13.77 9.30 20.16
CA GLU A 14 13.31 9.28 18.76
C GLU A 14 13.73 8.00 18.02
N ASP A 15 14.97 7.55 18.18
CA ASP A 15 15.43 6.30 17.56
C ASP A 15 14.67 5.06 18.09
N GLU A 16 14.44 4.99 19.41
CA GLU A 16 13.71 3.88 20.03
C GLU A 16 12.25 3.83 19.55
N GLU A 17 11.62 4.99 19.37
CA GLU A 17 10.29 5.09 18.77
C GLU A 17 10.28 4.62 17.30
N ASP A 18 11.27 5.03 16.50
CA ASP A 18 11.40 4.61 15.11
C ASP A 18 11.62 3.09 14.98
N ASP A 19 12.44 2.51 15.85
CA ASP A 19 12.67 1.06 15.90
C ASP A 19 11.39 0.31 16.30
N SER A 20 10.63 0.83 17.28
CA SER A 20 9.34 0.27 17.69
C SER A 20 8.31 0.30 16.55
N VAL A 21 8.23 1.40 15.81
CA VAL A 21 7.35 1.52 14.63
C VAL A 21 7.79 0.56 13.52
N SER A 22 9.09 0.43 13.29
CA SER A 22 9.67 -0.49 12.31
C SER A 22 9.32 -1.95 12.63
N ASP A 23 9.45 -2.35 13.90
CA ASP A 23 9.09 -3.69 14.36
C ASP A 23 7.58 -3.97 14.22
N LEU A 24 6.73 -2.98 14.56
CA LEU A 24 5.29 -3.08 14.37
C LEU A 24 4.94 -3.26 12.89
N LEU A 25 5.54 -2.49 11.99
CA LEU A 25 5.34 -2.61 10.54
C LEU A 25 5.79 -3.98 10.03
N ARG A 26 6.94 -4.48 10.49
CA ARG A 26 7.47 -5.79 10.13
C ARG A 26 6.51 -6.91 10.56
N ASP A 27 5.97 -6.84 11.78
CA ASP A 27 5.02 -7.83 12.28
C ASP A 27 3.70 -7.82 11.50
N ARG A 28 3.16 -6.62 11.21
CA ARG A 28 1.95 -6.48 10.38
C ARG A 28 2.18 -7.00 8.96
N PHE A 29 3.32 -6.69 8.38
CA PHE A 29 3.71 -7.19 7.07
C PHE A 29 3.78 -8.72 7.06
N ARG A 30 4.44 -9.31 8.06
CA ARG A 30 4.57 -10.76 8.20
C ARG A 30 3.19 -11.43 8.26
N LEU A 31 2.28 -10.94 9.09
CA LEU A 31 0.91 -11.47 9.19
C LEU A 31 0.16 -11.40 7.86
N SER A 32 0.30 -10.31 7.11
CA SER A 32 -0.31 -10.18 5.78
C SER A 32 0.27 -11.17 4.78
N ALA A 33 1.60 -11.32 4.74
CA ALA A 33 2.26 -12.27 3.84
C ALA A 33 1.87 -13.72 4.14
N ILE A 34 1.80 -14.08 5.42
CA ILE A 34 1.29 -15.38 5.89
C ILE A 34 -0.13 -15.61 5.40
N SER A 35 -1.03 -14.64 5.63
CA SER A 35 -2.44 -14.76 5.25
C SER A 35 -2.62 -14.97 3.75
N ILE A 36 -1.86 -14.25 2.92
CA ILE A 36 -1.88 -14.41 1.45
C ILE A 36 -1.38 -15.80 1.05
N ALA A 37 -0.26 -16.27 1.62
CA ALA A 37 0.32 -17.56 1.29
C ALA A 37 -0.62 -18.73 1.68
N GLU A 38 -1.21 -18.67 2.86
CA GLU A 38 -2.18 -19.69 3.31
C GLU A 38 -3.47 -19.66 2.51
N TYR A 39 -3.97 -18.47 2.16
CA TYR A 39 -5.15 -18.31 1.31
C TYR A 39 -4.90 -18.95 -0.06
N GLU A 40 -3.74 -18.70 -0.66
CA GLU A 40 -3.40 -19.27 -1.96
C GLU A 40 -3.24 -20.80 -1.90
N ALA A 41 -2.60 -21.32 -0.85
CA ALA A 41 -2.48 -22.77 -0.64
C ALA A 41 -3.88 -23.43 -0.55
N LYS A 42 -4.77 -22.87 0.29
CA LYS A 42 -6.16 -23.35 0.45
C LYS A 42 -6.94 -23.28 -0.85
N ARG A 43 -6.80 -22.20 -1.62
CA ARG A 43 -7.46 -22.03 -2.92
C ARG A 43 -7.06 -23.11 -3.92
N ASN A 44 -5.84 -23.63 -3.82
CA ASN A 44 -5.31 -24.71 -4.64
C ASN A 44 -5.53 -26.11 -4.02
N GLY A 45 -6.24 -26.22 -2.89
CA GLY A 45 -6.45 -27.49 -2.19
C GLY A 45 -5.19 -28.09 -1.57
N MET A 46 -4.23 -27.23 -1.23
CA MET A 46 -2.92 -27.61 -0.67
C MET A 46 -2.74 -27.05 0.74
N GLU A 47 -1.86 -27.68 1.50
CA GLU A 47 -1.33 -27.16 2.75
C GLU A 47 0.10 -26.66 2.55
N ILE A 48 0.46 -25.57 3.24
CA ILE A 48 1.78 -24.99 3.19
C ILE A 48 2.45 -25.13 4.56
N SER A 49 3.70 -25.57 4.60
CA SER A 49 4.40 -25.78 5.85
C SER A 49 4.83 -24.45 6.48
N GLN A 50 4.81 -24.40 7.82
CA GLN A 50 5.14 -23.19 8.59
C GLN A 50 6.53 -22.61 8.25
N PRO A 51 7.61 -23.40 8.08
CA PRO A 51 8.90 -22.84 7.68
C PRO A 51 8.87 -22.19 6.30
N ILE A 52 8.12 -22.74 5.35
CA ILE A 52 8.02 -22.19 3.99
C ILE A 52 7.24 -20.88 4.01
N VAL A 53 6.15 -20.81 4.78
CA VAL A 53 5.38 -19.58 4.99
C VAL A 53 6.26 -18.47 5.58
N ALA A 54 7.06 -18.79 6.61
CA ALA A 54 8.00 -17.85 7.20
C ALA A 54 9.04 -17.37 6.17
N CYS A 55 9.62 -18.28 5.40
CA CYS A 55 10.55 -17.93 4.32
C CYS A 55 9.93 -17.02 3.26
N ILE A 56 8.66 -17.22 2.89
CA ILE A 56 7.95 -16.35 1.94
C ILE A 56 7.83 -14.93 2.52
N ALA A 57 7.44 -14.81 3.80
CA ALA A 57 7.32 -13.51 4.46
C ALA A 57 8.67 -12.77 4.50
N ASP A 58 9.76 -13.46 4.86
CA ASP A 58 11.10 -12.88 4.91
C ASP A 58 11.60 -12.44 3.52
N LEU A 59 11.34 -13.27 2.50
CA LEU A 59 11.72 -12.95 1.12
C LEU A 59 10.94 -11.73 0.60
N ALA A 60 9.64 -11.67 0.87
CA ALA A 60 8.80 -10.56 0.46
C ALA A 60 9.23 -9.25 1.16
N PHE A 61 9.60 -9.31 2.44
CA PHE A 61 10.10 -8.15 3.18
C PHE A 61 11.41 -7.61 2.58
N LYS A 62 12.37 -8.51 2.31
CA LYS A 62 13.63 -8.15 1.63
C LYS A 62 13.39 -7.55 0.24
N TYR A 63 12.46 -8.14 -0.51
CA TYR A 63 12.12 -7.66 -1.84
C TYR A 63 11.55 -6.25 -1.83
N ILE A 64 10.67 -5.91 -0.87
CA ILE A 64 10.09 -4.56 -0.75
C ILE A 64 11.16 -3.51 -0.48
N GLY A 65 12.18 -3.82 0.32
CA GLY A 65 13.30 -2.91 0.55
C GLY A 65 14.04 -2.55 -0.74
N GLN A 66 14.25 -3.52 -1.63
CA GLN A 66 14.86 -3.24 -2.95
C GLN A 66 13.88 -2.50 -3.88
N LEU A 67 12.62 -2.93 -3.90
CA LEU A 67 11.59 -2.32 -4.72
C LEU A 67 11.40 -0.83 -4.39
N ALA A 68 11.43 -0.45 -3.11
CA ALA A 68 11.31 0.94 -2.67
C ALA A 68 12.44 1.82 -3.25
N LYS A 69 13.69 1.33 -3.20
CA LYS A 69 14.85 2.02 -3.78
C LYS A 69 14.74 2.15 -5.30
N ASP A 70 14.30 1.08 -5.97
CA ASP A 70 14.13 1.08 -7.41
C ASP A 70 13.04 2.10 -7.83
N LEU A 71 11.91 2.15 -7.11
CA LEU A 71 10.82 3.10 -7.38
C LEU A 71 11.26 4.56 -7.16
N GLU A 72 12.04 4.83 -6.12
CA GLU A 72 12.63 6.15 -5.88
C GLU A 72 13.54 6.56 -7.05
N LEU A 73 14.42 5.66 -7.48
CA LEU A 73 15.33 5.90 -8.61
C LEU A 73 14.58 6.13 -9.92
N PHE A 74 13.50 5.40 -10.19
CA PHE A 74 12.68 5.61 -11.39
C PHE A 74 11.97 6.97 -11.38
N ALA A 75 11.39 7.37 -10.25
CA ALA A 75 10.77 8.67 -10.11
C ALA A 75 11.82 9.80 -10.29
N HIS A 76 12.98 9.65 -9.66
CA HIS A 76 14.09 10.60 -9.75
C HIS A 76 14.65 10.71 -11.18
N HIS A 77 14.82 9.58 -11.89
CA HIS A 77 15.26 9.57 -13.29
C HIS A 77 14.30 10.36 -14.20
N ALA A 78 13.01 10.35 -13.89
CA ALA A 78 12.00 11.15 -14.59
C ALA A 78 11.87 12.60 -14.07
N GLY A 79 12.77 13.06 -13.19
CA GLY A 79 12.74 14.40 -12.60
C GLY A 79 11.59 14.65 -11.62
N ARG A 80 10.98 13.58 -11.08
CA ARG A 80 9.83 13.65 -10.16
C ARG A 80 10.25 13.31 -8.74
N LYS A 81 9.54 13.88 -7.76
CA LYS A 81 9.68 13.57 -6.33
C LYS A 81 8.63 12.59 -5.79
N SER A 82 7.68 12.20 -6.65
CA SER A 82 6.57 11.33 -6.29
C SER A 82 6.49 10.17 -7.27
N VAL A 83 6.34 8.97 -6.71
CA VAL A 83 6.21 7.71 -7.45
C VAL A 83 4.83 7.66 -8.10
N THR A 84 4.80 7.20 -9.35
CA THR A 84 3.59 7.06 -10.18
C THR A 84 3.45 5.62 -10.68
N MET A 85 2.30 5.30 -11.27
CA MET A 85 2.05 3.98 -11.87
C MET A 85 3.06 3.61 -12.96
N ALA A 86 3.66 4.60 -13.65
CA ALA A 86 4.70 4.33 -14.64
C ALA A 86 5.95 3.70 -13.98
N ASP A 87 6.34 4.17 -12.80
CA ASP A 87 7.49 3.64 -12.05
C ASP A 87 7.24 2.20 -11.59
N VAL A 88 6.00 1.93 -11.14
CA VAL A 88 5.54 0.58 -10.74
C VAL A 88 5.51 -0.38 -11.93
N ILE A 89 5.11 0.08 -13.12
CA ILE A 89 5.13 -0.77 -14.32
C ILE A 89 6.57 -1.06 -14.76
N VAL A 90 7.48 -0.07 -14.65
CA VAL A 90 8.90 -0.23 -14.99
C VAL A 90 9.60 -1.20 -14.04
N SER A 91 9.23 -1.24 -12.75
CA SER A 91 9.82 -2.22 -11.82
C SER A 91 9.57 -3.67 -12.24
N ALA A 92 8.48 -3.93 -12.97
CA ALA A 92 8.14 -5.24 -13.52
C ALA A 92 8.77 -5.55 -14.89
N HIS A 93 9.70 -4.73 -15.43
CA HIS A 93 10.26 -4.91 -16.78
C HIS A 93 10.92 -6.27 -17.06
N ARG A 94 11.34 -6.99 -16.02
CA ARG A 94 11.93 -8.35 -16.15
C ARG A 94 10.89 -9.43 -16.40
N ASN A 95 9.60 -9.11 -16.24
CA ASN A 95 8.49 -10.03 -16.45
C ASN A 95 7.39 -9.32 -17.25
N GLU A 96 7.40 -9.55 -18.56
CA GLU A 96 6.46 -8.90 -19.50
C GLU A 96 5.00 -9.18 -19.17
N HIS A 97 4.67 -10.40 -18.72
CA HIS A 97 3.31 -10.75 -18.32
C HIS A 97 2.85 -9.96 -17.09
N LEU A 98 3.74 -9.78 -16.11
CA LEU A 98 3.44 -8.96 -14.94
C LEU A 98 3.31 -7.47 -15.33
N ALA A 99 4.22 -6.95 -16.15
CA ALA A 99 4.14 -5.57 -16.64
C ALA A 99 2.84 -5.30 -17.42
N ALA A 100 2.41 -6.23 -18.28
CA ALA A 100 1.15 -6.14 -19.00
C ALA A 100 -0.07 -6.18 -18.07
N SER A 101 -0.02 -7.02 -17.04
CA SER A 101 -1.08 -7.10 -16.02
C SER A 101 -1.20 -5.79 -15.23
N LEU A 102 -0.07 -5.18 -14.85
CA LEU A 102 -0.03 -3.89 -14.16
C LEU A 102 -0.54 -2.74 -15.03
N ARG A 103 -0.22 -2.73 -16.34
CA ARG A 103 -0.77 -1.75 -17.29
C ARG A 103 -2.29 -1.85 -17.37
N SER A 104 -2.81 -3.07 -17.51
CA SER A 104 -4.25 -3.33 -17.57
C SER A 104 -4.95 -2.86 -16.29
N PHE A 105 -4.37 -3.15 -15.12
CA PHE A 105 -4.89 -2.70 -13.83
C PHE A 105 -4.89 -1.17 -13.70
N HIS A 106 -3.83 -0.49 -14.15
CA HIS A 106 -3.78 0.97 -14.20
C HIS A 106 -4.89 1.57 -15.07
N ASP A 107 -5.17 0.97 -16.24
CA ASP A 107 -6.21 1.46 -17.14
C ASP A 107 -7.62 1.27 -16.54
N GLU A 108 -7.85 0.17 -15.82
CA GLU A 108 -9.08 -0.05 -15.06
C GLU A 108 -9.27 0.99 -13.93
N LEU A 109 -8.20 1.36 -13.22
CA LEU A 109 -8.27 2.39 -12.18
C LEU A 109 -8.67 3.75 -12.77
N LYS A 110 -8.08 4.14 -13.90
CA LYS A 110 -8.45 5.37 -14.62
C LYS A 110 -9.90 5.35 -15.10
N ALA A 111 -10.38 4.20 -15.60
CA ALA A 111 -11.77 4.06 -16.02
C ALA A 111 -12.74 4.23 -14.83
N LYS A 112 -12.42 3.66 -13.66
CA LYS A 112 -13.24 3.78 -12.44
C LYS A 112 -13.26 5.21 -11.89
N GLU A 113 -12.14 5.91 -11.92
CA GLU A 113 -12.02 7.31 -11.47
C GLU A 113 -12.93 8.24 -12.30
N THR A 114 -12.86 8.15 -13.63
CA THR A 114 -13.69 8.96 -14.54
C THR A 114 -15.20 8.69 -14.40
N GLN A 115 -15.59 7.48 -14.00
CA GLN A 115 -17.00 7.15 -13.75
C GLN A 115 -17.52 7.79 -12.45
N CYS A 116 -16.68 7.92 -11.43
CA CYS A 116 -17.05 8.52 -10.15
C CYS A 116 -17.28 10.04 -10.27
N GLU A 117 -16.45 10.73 -11.07
CA GLU A 117 -16.63 12.17 -11.34
C GLU A 117 -17.93 12.47 -12.10
N ARG A 118 -18.33 11.60 -13.03
CA ARG A 118 -19.59 11.74 -13.78
C ARG A 118 -20.84 11.62 -12.89
N LYS A 119 -20.76 10.90 -11.76
CA LYS A 119 -21.84 10.81 -10.77
C LYS A 119 -21.98 12.09 -9.93
N ARG A 120 -20.89 12.81 -9.67
CA ARG A 120 -20.90 14.08 -8.93
C ARG A 120 -21.46 15.26 -9.72
N LYS A 121 -21.59 15.15 -11.05
CA LYS A 121 -22.09 16.22 -11.93
C LYS A 121 -23.60 16.15 -12.26
N LYS A 122 -24.34 15.16 -11.71
CA LYS A 122 -25.80 15.01 -11.89
C LYS A 122 -26.57 15.25 -10.58
N VAL A 123 -26.53 16.48 -10.06
CA VAL A 123 -27.58 16.98 -9.17
C VAL A 123 -28.11 18.28 -9.78
N PRO A 124 -29.27 18.27 -10.46
CA PRO A 124 -29.96 19.51 -10.80
C PRO A 124 -30.58 20.07 -9.51
N ARG A 125 -30.22 21.30 -9.16
CA ARG A 125 -30.88 22.06 -8.10
C ARG A 125 -32.33 22.31 -8.50
N LYS A 126 -33.28 21.87 -7.67
CA LYS A 126 -34.65 22.37 -7.68
C LYS A 126 -34.95 22.88 -6.28
N ASP A 127 -35.07 24.20 -6.18
CA ASP A 127 -35.59 24.89 -5.01
C ASP A 127 -37.05 24.49 -4.76
N ASP A 128 -37.43 24.25 -3.50
CA ASP A 128 -38.67 24.77 -2.89
C ASP A 128 -38.73 24.47 -1.38
N LYS A 129 -38.54 25.55 -0.60
CA LYS A 129 -39.34 26.03 0.54
C LYS A 129 -39.94 25.03 1.56
N ALA A 130 -39.28 24.99 2.72
CA ALA A 130 -39.77 25.11 4.11
C ALA A 130 -40.86 24.18 4.71
N ILE A 131 -40.49 23.61 5.87
CA ILE A 131 -41.24 23.17 7.07
C ILE A 131 -42.37 22.14 6.86
N ASP A 132 -42.44 21.00 7.56
CA ASP A 132 -42.51 20.83 9.01
C ASP A 132 -42.38 19.34 9.37
N GLY A 133 -41.93 19.03 10.59
CA GLY A 133 -42.42 17.88 11.35
C GLY A 133 -41.76 16.49 11.21
N ILE A 134 -41.17 16.06 12.33
CA ILE A 134 -41.12 14.69 12.87
C ILE A 134 -39.89 13.81 12.59
N VAL A 135 -39.18 13.61 13.70
CA VAL A 135 -38.13 12.62 14.01
C VAL A 135 -38.65 11.19 13.88
N SER A 136 -37.83 10.29 13.32
CA SER A 136 -37.76 8.90 13.77
C SER A 136 -36.46 8.22 13.33
N ILE A 137 -35.63 7.89 14.32
CA ILE A 137 -34.50 6.94 14.29
C ILE A 137 -35.12 5.58 14.71
N PRO A 138 -34.75 4.41 14.13
CA PRO A 138 -33.62 3.65 14.69
C PRO A 138 -32.76 2.82 13.72
N ASP A 139 -31.52 2.68 14.19
CA ASP A 139 -30.50 1.63 14.08
C ASP A 139 -30.93 0.23 13.57
N LEU A 140 -30.05 -0.35 12.74
CA LEU A 140 -29.57 -1.73 12.84
C LEU A 140 -28.20 -1.88 12.17
#